data_AF-A0A1A9BNR7-F1
#
_entry.id   AF-A0A1A9BNR7-F1
#
_cell.length_a   1.000
_cell.length_b   1.000
_cell.length_c   1.000
_cell.angle_alpha   90.00
_cell.angle_beta   90.00
_cell.angle_gamma   90.00
#
_symmetry.space_group_name_H-M   'P 1'
#
loop_
_entity.id
_entity.type
_entity.pdbx_description
1 polymer ?
#
loop_
_entity_poly.entity_id
_entity_poly.type
_entity_poly.pdbx_seq_one_letter_code
_entity_poly.pdbx_strand_id
1 'polypeptide(L)'
;MTVFLAGMRATADRMNDHTLEDSTASGLTPGTDFTVNTFSGRKVSGITTVHCYLLYTGAGLNVSPDPGGNLGDVTMCTLPAGWRPPETINAIIGDGVQDGECTISSAGVVSLRSVFSSIENGRNIRMTAVWISENG
;
A
#
# COMPACT_ATOMS: atom_id res chain seq x y z
N MET A 1 14.18 -5.46 -19.44
CA MET A 1 13.82 -4.73 -20.67
C MET A 1 14.92 -4.86 -21.73
N THR A 2 14.57 -5.25 -22.94
CA THR A 2 15.52 -5.41 -24.07
C THR A 2 15.88 -4.06 -24.65
N VAL A 3 17.17 -3.70 -24.67
CA VAL A 3 17.66 -2.43 -25.22
C VAL A 3 17.22 -2.26 -26.69
N PHE A 4 16.67 -1.10 -27.04
CA PHE A 4 16.40 -0.75 -28.44
C PHE A 4 17.72 -0.34 -29.10
N LEU A 5 18.14 -1.12 -30.10
CA LEU A 5 19.25 -0.74 -30.97
C LEU A 5 18.70 -0.01 -32.19
N ALA A 6 19.50 0.92 -32.73
CA ALA A 6 19.16 1.63 -33.96
C ALA A 6 18.84 0.62 -35.09
N GLY A 7 17.74 0.85 -35.81
CA GLY A 7 17.30 0.00 -36.91
C GLY A 7 16.49 -1.24 -36.51
N MET A 8 16.27 -1.50 -35.22
CA MET A 8 15.34 -2.55 -34.79
C MET A 8 13.89 -2.17 -35.11
N ARG A 9 13.13 -3.11 -35.69
CA ARG A 9 11.68 -2.96 -35.89
C ARG A 9 10.95 -3.20 -34.56
N ALA A 10 9.94 -2.38 -34.26
CA ALA A 10 9.01 -2.67 -33.17
C ALA A 10 8.21 -3.93 -33.52
N THR A 11 8.32 -4.96 -32.67
CA THR A 11 7.52 -6.20 -32.78
C THR A 11 6.38 -6.16 -31.77
N ALA A 12 5.31 -6.91 -32.03
CA ALA A 12 4.17 -7.01 -31.09
C ALA A 12 4.62 -7.47 -29.70
N ASP A 13 5.52 -8.45 -29.63
CA ASP A 13 6.07 -8.96 -28.36
C ASP A 13 6.82 -7.89 -27.56
N ARG A 14 7.43 -6.90 -28.23
CA ARG A 14 8.13 -5.79 -27.56
C ARG A 14 7.18 -4.67 -27.12
N MET A 15 6.00 -4.58 -27.74
CA MET A 15 4.96 -3.62 -27.34
C MET A 15 4.08 -4.17 -26.21
N ASN A 16 4.00 -5.49 -26.06
CA ASN A 16 3.22 -6.17 -25.02
C ASN A 16 4.13 -6.79 -23.93
N ASP A 17 5.26 -6.15 -23.64
CA ASP A 17 6.17 -6.60 -22.59
C ASP A 17 5.58 -6.24 -21.21
N HIS A 18 5.03 -7.27 -20.55
CA HIS A 18 4.52 -7.21 -19.18
C HIS A 18 5.47 -7.88 -18.19
N THR A 19 6.77 -7.94 -18.52
CA THR A 19 7.76 -8.48 -17.60
C THR A 19 7.82 -7.66 -16.31
N LEU A 20 8.07 -8.36 -15.21
CA LEU A 20 8.27 -7.75 -13.90
C LEU A 20 9.49 -6.84 -13.93
N GLU A 21 9.29 -5.55 -13.66
CA GLU A 21 10.36 -4.55 -13.62
C GLU A 21 11.11 -4.62 -12.29
N ASP A 22 10.36 -4.71 -11.19
CA ASP A 22 10.91 -4.82 -9.84
C ASP A 22 9.91 -5.49 -8.89
N SER A 23 10.44 -6.13 -7.85
CA SER A 23 9.63 -6.65 -6.75
C SER A 23 10.38 -6.66 -5.43
N THR A 24 9.63 -6.48 -4.35
CA THR A 24 10.14 -6.63 -2.99
C THR A 24 9.14 -7.36 -2.11
N ALA A 25 9.63 -7.99 -1.04
CA ALA A 25 8.82 -8.52 0.04
C ALA A 25 9.28 -7.98 1.41
N SER A 26 10.17 -6.98 1.43
CA SER A 26 10.81 -6.45 2.63
C SER A 26 10.89 -4.92 2.62
N GLY A 27 11.27 -4.33 3.76
CA GLY A 27 11.45 -2.88 3.91
C GLY A 27 10.22 -2.11 4.41
N LEU A 28 9.07 -2.76 4.54
CA LEU A 28 7.91 -2.17 5.21
C LEU A 28 8.21 -1.97 6.69
N THR A 29 8.10 -0.74 7.16
CA THR A 29 8.33 -0.41 8.57
C THR A 29 6.98 -0.26 9.27
N PRO A 30 6.65 -1.06 10.30
CA PRO A 30 5.38 -0.93 10.99
C PRO A 30 5.30 0.39 11.78
N GLY A 31 4.09 0.93 11.92
CA GLY A 31 3.79 1.99 12.87
C GLY A 31 3.80 1.48 14.30
N THR A 32 3.63 2.39 15.26
CA THR A 32 3.42 1.99 16.66
C THR A 32 2.17 1.14 16.77
N ASP A 33 2.22 0.07 17.56
CA ASP A 33 1.09 -0.86 17.76
C ASP A 33 0.69 -1.66 16.51
N PHE A 34 1.56 -1.76 15.51
CA PHE A 34 1.40 -2.67 14.38
C PHE A 34 2.60 -3.61 14.25
N THR A 35 2.33 -4.81 13.73
CA THR A 35 3.35 -5.78 13.31
C THR A 35 3.12 -6.13 11.86
N VAL A 36 4.19 -6.22 11.06
CA VAL A 36 4.09 -6.67 9.67
C VAL A 36 3.93 -8.17 9.62
N ASN A 37 2.80 -8.66 9.11
CA ASN A 37 2.62 -10.07 8.77
C ASN A 37 3.25 -10.36 7.40
N THR A 38 2.93 -9.54 6.40
CA THR A 38 3.43 -9.71 5.02
C THR A 38 3.42 -8.39 4.28
N PHE A 39 4.43 -8.19 3.44
CA PHE A 39 4.50 -7.10 2.48
C PHE A 39 4.85 -7.67 1.11
N SER A 40 4.26 -7.12 0.06
CA SER A 40 4.75 -7.34 -1.29
C SER A 40 4.57 -6.08 -2.12
N GLY A 41 5.60 -5.75 -2.89
CA GLY A 41 5.56 -4.72 -3.92
C GLY A 41 5.89 -5.35 -5.27
N ARG A 42 5.17 -4.94 -6.32
CA ARG A 42 5.47 -5.30 -7.71
C ARG A 42 5.35 -4.08 -8.63
N LYS A 43 6.28 -3.96 -9.57
CA LYS A 43 6.24 -2.98 -10.66
C LYS A 43 6.17 -3.68 -12.00
N VAL A 44 5.17 -3.33 -12.80
CA VAL A 44 4.97 -3.88 -14.14
C VAL A 44 4.42 -2.78 -15.04
N SER A 45 5.09 -2.50 -16.15
CA SER A 45 4.64 -1.54 -17.17
C SER A 45 4.34 -0.15 -16.58
N GLY A 46 5.17 0.35 -15.67
CA GLY A 46 4.98 1.65 -15.00
C GLY A 46 3.87 1.68 -13.93
N ILE A 47 3.24 0.55 -13.63
CA ILE A 47 2.27 0.41 -12.55
C ILE A 47 2.96 -0.18 -11.34
N THR A 48 2.89 0.51 -10.21
CA THR A 48 3.29 -0.03 -8.91
C THR A 48 2.06 -0.53 -8.15
N THR A 49 2.13 -1.78 -7.70
CA THR A 49 1.15 -2.40 -6.81
C THR A 49 1.85 -2.77 -5.51
N VAL A 50 1.27 -2.36 -4.38
CA VAL A 50 1.70 -2.81 -3.06
C VAL A 50 0.55 -3.49 -2.32
N HIS A 51 0.91 -4.53 -1.58
CA HIS A 51 0.02 -5.21 -0.66
C HIS A 51 0.67 -5.20 0.72
N CYS A 52 -0.03 -4.64 1.71
CA CYS A 52 0.39 -4.62 3.10
C CYS A 52 -0.57 -5.49 3.92
N TYR A 53 -0.02 -6.36 4.76
CA TYR A 53 -0.76 -7.14 5.73
C TYR A 53 -0.15 -6.95 7.11
N LEU A 54 -0.94 -6.40 8.02
CA LEU A 54 -0.51 -5.98 9.35
C LEU A 54 -1.38 -6.64 10.43
N LEU A 55 -0.79 -6.88 11.58
CA LEU A 55 -1.48 -7.23 12.82
C LEU A 55 -1.50 -6.00 13.73
N TYR A 56 -2.67 -5.61 14.23
CA TYR A 56 -2.78 -4.57 15.25
C TYR A 56 -2.50 -5.16 16.64
N THR A 57 -1.59 -4.54 17.39
CA THR A 57 -1.09 -5.02 18.69
C THR A 57 -1.29 -4.02 19.84
N GLY A 58 -1.94 -2.88 19.57
CA GLY A 58 -2.21 -1.85 20.57
C GLY A 58 -3.45 -2.11 21.42
N ALA A 59 -3.74 -1.14 22.31
CA ALA A 59 -5.04 -1.04 22.95
C ALA A 59 -6.09 -0.65 21.89
N GLY A 60 -7.29 -1.24 21.92
CA GLY A 60 -8.27 -1.11 20.83
C GLY A 60 -8.48 0.33 20.33
N LEU A 61 -8.46 0.52 19.00
CA LEU A 61 -8.78 1.80 18.37
C LEU A 61 -10.28 1.95 18.31
N ASN A 62 -10.83 2.78 19.18
CA ASN A 62 -12.27 2.99 19.25
C ASN A 62 -12.71 4.09 18.28
N VAL A 63 -13.66 3.76 17.40
CA VAL A 63 -14.42 4.77 16.65
C VAL A 63 -15.27 5.53 17.67
N SER A 64 -15.22 6.87 17.67
CA SER A 64 -16.05 7.64 18.58
C SER A 64 -17.54 7.35 18.28
N PRO A 65 -18.40 7.15 19.31
CA PRO A 65 -19.81 6.89 19.12
C PRO A 65 -20.61 8.11 18.63
N ASP A 66 -19.98 9.29 18.52
CA ASP A 66 -20.64 10.50 18.06
C ASP A 66 -21.03 10.43 16.58
N PRO A 67 -22.14 11.08 16.16
CA PRO A 67 -22.50 11.23 14.76
C PRO A 67 -21.50 12.19 14.07
N GLY A 68 -20.37 11.64 13.64
CA GLY A 68 -19.17 12.36 13.20
C GLY A 68 -17.86 11.77 13.75
N GLY A 69 -17.95 10.74 14.59
CA GLY A 69 -16.82 10.03 15.17
C GLY A 69 -16.00 9.31 14.10
N ASN A 70 -14.93 9.96 13.67
CA ASN A 70 -13.88 9.32 12.90
C ASN A 70 -12.79 8.83 13.84
N LEU A 71 -12.07 7.77 13.43
CA LEU A 71 -10.79 7.48 14.04
C LEU A 71 -9.88 8.70 13.84
N GLY A 72 -9.09 9.07 14.85
CA GLY A 72 -7.94 9.92 14.60
C GLY A 72 -7.01 9.21 13.62
N ASP A 73 -6.25 9.97 12.83
CA ASP A 73 -5.29 9.37 11.90
C ASP A 73 -4.26 8.54 12.65
N VAL A 74 -4.23 7.24 12.35
CA VAL A 74 -3.27 6.30 12.95
C VAL A 74 -2.29 5.85 11.88
N THR A 75 -1.00 6.05 12.12
CA THR A 75 0.04 5.55 11.21
C THR A 75 0.13 4.03 11.35
N MET A 76 -0.21 3.29 10.29
CA MET A 76 -0.16 1.83 10.27
C MET A 76 1.24 1.32 9.90
N CYS A 77 1.87 1.93 8.90
CA CYS A 77 3.20 1.56 8.43
C CYS A 77 3.82 2.68 7.56
N THR A 78 5.08 2.50 7.18
CA THR A 78 5.78 3.33 6.20
C THR A 78 6.35 2.45 5.11
N LEU A 79 6.00 2.76 3.85
CA LEU A 79 6.52 2.09 2.66
C LEU A 79 8.02 2.40 2.47
N PRO A 80 8.81 1.40 2.03
CA PRO A 80 10.23 1.61 1.73
C PRO A 80 10.40 2.62 0.57
N ALA A 81 11.56 3.29 0.54
CA ALA A 81 11.92 4.15 -0.58
C ALA A 81 11.87 3.35 -1.90
N GLY A 82 11.46 4.00 -2.99
CA GLY A 82 11.20 3.35 -4.29
C GLY A 82 9.83 2.69 -4.41
N TRP A 83 9.08 2.51 -3.31
CA TRP A 83 7.73 1.93 -3.27
C TRP A 83 6.68 2.94 -2.80
N ARG A 84 6.94 4.23 -3.01
CA ARG A 84 6.09 5.33 -2.55
C ARG A 84 5.35 5.94 -3.74
N PRO A 85 4.10 6.39 -3.58
CA PRO A 85 3.40 7.12 -4.62
C PRO A 85 4.02 8.52 -4.82
N PRO A 86 3.90 9.12 -6.01
CA PRO A 86 4.42 10.47 -6.27
C PRO A 86 3.64 11.55 -5.50
N GLU A 87 2.37 11.30 -5.24
CA GLU A 87 1.45 12.17 -4.50
C GLU A 87 0.70 11.39 -3.43
N THR A 88 0.02 12.09 -2.52
CA THR A 88 -0.82 11.42 -1.54
C THR A 88 -2.03 10.79 -2.24
N ILE A 89 -2.19 9.48 -2.07
CA ILE A 89 -3.32 8.72 -2.62
C ILE A 89 -4.16 8.12 -1.50
N ASN A 90 -5.41 7.78 -1.82
CA ASN A 90 -6.28 7.03 -0.92
C ASN A 90 -6.29 5.56 -1.33
N ALA A 91 -6.41 4.66 -0.36
CA ALA A 91 -6.59 3.24 -0.58
C ALA A 91 -7.60 2.66 0.42
N ILE A 92 -8.18 1.52 0.06
CA ILE A 92 -9.13 0.80 0.89
C ILE A 92 -8.37 -0.15 1.81
N ILE A 93 -8.84 -0.25 3.05
CA ILE A 93 -8.40 -1.29 3.98
C ILE A 93 -9.57 -2.22 4.30
N GLY A 94 -9.24 -3.45 4.68
CA GLY A 94 -10.21 -4.39 5.22
C GLY A 94 -9.58 -5.49 6.03
N ASP A 95 -10.35 -6.09 6.94
CA ASP A 95 -9.94 -7.24 7.74
C ASP A 95 -10.69 -8.54 7.37
N GLY A 96 -11.65 -8.44 6.44
CA GLY A 96 -12.55 -9.53 6.03
C GLY A 96 -13.91 -9.52 6.75
N VAL A 97 -14.11 -8.60 7.70
CA VAL A 97 -15.39 -8.34 8.40
C VAL A 97 -15.83 -6.90 8.21
N GLN A 98 -14.88 -5.96 8.24
CA GLN A 98 -15.11 -4.54 8.06
C GLN A 98 -14.12 -3.94 7.06
N ASP A 99 -14.54 -2.83 6.48
CA ASP A 99 -13.77 -2.02 5.54
C ASP A 99 -13.55 -0.61 6.09
N GLY A 100 -12.60 0.08 5.48
CA GLY A 100 -12.25 1.45 5.81
C GLY A 100 -11.36 2.09 4.76
N GLU A 101 -10.86 3.27 5.09
CA GLU A 101 -10.00 4.06 4.21
C GLU A 101 -8.67 4.37 4.90
N CYS A 102 -7.64 4.45 4.08
CA CYS A 102 -6.34 4.97 4.47
C CYS A 102 -5.81 5.92 3.40
N THR A 103 -4.81 6.70 3.78
CA THR A 103 -3.98 7.48 2.86
C THR A 103 -2.58 6.91 2.80
N ILE A 104 -1.92 7.05 1.66
CA ILE A 104 -0.50 6.81 1.47
C ILE A 104 0.11 8.12 0.98
N SER A 105 0.90 8.77 1.82
CA SER A 105 1.59 10.00 1.45
C SER A 105 2.76 9.74 0.49
N SER A 106 3.27 10.80 -0.16
CA SER A 106 4.50 10.72 -0.97
C SER A 106 5.75 10.36 -0.17
N ALA A 107 5.73 10.59 1.16
CA ALA A 107 6.75 10.10 2.08
C ALA A 107 6.61 8.59 2.39
N GLY A 108 5.59 7.91 1.85
CA GLY A 108 5.30 6.50 2.07
C GLY A 108 4.59 6.21 3.39
N VAL A 109 4.25 7.23 4.18
CA VAL A 109 3.51 7.04 5.44
C VAL A 109 2.09 6.63 5.09
N VAL A 110 1.67 5.51 5.65
CA VAL A 110 0.36 4.91 5.48
C VAL A 110 -0.47 5.20 6.74
N SER A 111 -1.51 6.00 6.60
CA SER A 111 -2.35 6.45 7.71
C SER A 111 -3.76 5.91 7.57
N LEU A 112 -4.24 5.16 8.57
CA LEU A 112 -5.63 4.76 8.70
C LEU A 112 -6.47 6.01 9.01
N ARG A 113 -7.53 6.22 8.23
CA ARG A 113 -8.37 7.42 8.29
C ARG A 113 -9.78 7.11 8.78
N SER A 114 -10.31 5.96 8.41
CA SER A 114 -11.66 5.54 8.78
C SER A 114 -11.76 4.03 8.81
N VAL A 115 -12.69 3.53 9.62
CA VAL A 115 -13.13 2.15 9.69
C VAL A 115 -14.59 2.11 10.12
N PHE A 116 -15.31 1.08 9.68
CA PHE A 116 -16.72 0.92 10.04
C PHE A 116 -16.94 0.71 11.55
N SER A 117 -16.05 -0.02 12.22
CA SER A 117 -16.13 -0.26 13.66
C SER A 117 -14.75 -0.28 14.32
N SER A 118 -14.71 -0.29 15.65
CA SER A 118 -13.45 -0.28 16.41
C SER A 118 -12.51 -1.43 16.00
N ILE A 119 -11.21 -1.16 15.98
CA ILE A 119 -10.18 -2.18 15.75
C ILE A 119 -9.69 -2.67 17.11
N GLU A 120 -9.98 -3.92 17.43
CA GLU A 120 -9.51 -4.58 18.64
C GLU A 120 -8.07 -5.09 18.50
N ASN A 121 -7.42 -5.35 19.63
CA ASN A 121 -6.13 -6.04 19.65
C ASN A 121 -6.21 -7.40 18.94
N GLY A 122 -5.18 -7.74 18.17
CA GLY A 122 -5.12 -9.00 17.43
C GLY A 122 -5.84 -8.99 16.08
N ARG A 123 -6.37 -7.84 15.64
CA ARG A 123 -7.02 -7.71 14.32
C ARG A 123 -6.00 -7.63 13.20
N ASN A 124 -6.34 -8.29 12.10
CA ASN A 124 -5.52 -8.46 10.92
C ASN A 124 -5.99 -7.51 9.81
N ILE A 125 -5.22 -6.49 9.48
CA ILE A 125 -5.61 -5.43 8.54
C ILE A 125 -4.84 -5.61 7.22
N ARG A 126 -5.57 -5.61 6.11
CA ARG A 126 -5.03 -5.72 4.75
C ARG A 126 -5.29 -4.45 3.96
N MET A 127 -4.34 -4.11 3.11
CA MET A 127 -4.42 -3.02 2.15
C MET A 127 -3.81 -3.45 0.84
N THR A 128 -4.45 -3.08 -0.27
CA THR A 128 -3.83 -3.07 -1.58
C THR A 128 -3.96 -1.69 -2.19
N ALA A 129 -2.87 -1.17 -2.73
CA ALA A 129 -2.84 0.10 -3.43
C ALA A 129 -2.11 -0.03 -4.75
N VAL A 130 -2.58 0.71 -5.75
CA VAL A 130 -2.06 0.70 -7.11
C VAL A 130 -1.94 2.14 -7.59
N TRP A 131 -0.80 2.48 -8.18
CA TRP A 131 -0.58 3.79 -8.79
C TRP A 131 0.38 3.69 -9.97
N ILE A 132 0.42 4.75 -10.78
CA ILE A 132 1.44 4.91 -11.80
C ILE A 132 2.70 5.44 -11.11
N SER A 133 3.78 4.67 -11.15
CA SER A 133 5.08 5.13 -10.68
C SER A 133 5.78 5.90 -11.79
N GLU A 134 6.37 7.03 -11.44
CA GLU A 134 7.43 7.59 -12.27
C GLU A 134 8.55 6.54 -12.31
N ASN A 135 8.90 6.08 -13.51
CA ASN A 135 10.01 5.15 -13.72
C ASN A 135 11.30 5.87 -13.31
N GLY A 136 11.74 5.64 -12.06
CA GLY A 136 13.04 6.08 -11.55
C GLY A 136 14.18 5.22 -12.06
#